data_AF-A0A2V7J0J1-F1
#
_entry.id   AF-A0A2V7J0J1-F1
#
_cell.length_a   1.000
_cell.length_b   1.000
_cell.length_c   1.000
_cell.angle_alpha   90.00
_cell.angle_beta   90.00
_cell.angle_gamma   90.00
#
_symmetry.space_group_name_H-M   'P 1'
#
loop_
_entity.id
_entity.type
_entity.pdbx_description
1 polymer ?
#
loop_
_entity_poly.entity_id
_entity_poly.type
_entity_poly.pdbx_seq_one_letter_code
_entity_poly.pdbx_strand_id
1 'polypeptide(L)'
;MLTLLQGAQPTGAEVAAAAKNANALLGAGIGLGLAVIGAGLGIGRIGGQAVEAIARQPEASGDIRGAMILTAALIEGVALAALVFALLFKLF
;
A
#
# COMPACT_ATOMS: atom_id res chain seq x y z
N MET A 1 33.64 -40.11 -6.05
CA MET A 1 32.49 -40.10 -5.12
C MET A 1 32.42 -38.83 -4.24
N LEU A 2 33.48 -38.02 -4.13
CA LEU A 2 33.46 -36.77 -3.34
C LEU A 2 32.98 -35.52 -4.12
N THR A 3 32.89 -35.60 -5.45
CA THR A 3 32.46 -34.50 -6.33
C THR A 3 30.94 -34.31 -6.43
N LEU A 4 30.15 -35.18 -5.79
CA LEU A 4 28.68 -35.10 -5.77
C LEU A 4 28.11 -34.50 -4.48
N LEU A 5 28.97 -34.16 -3.49
CA LEU A 5 28.56 -33.64 -2.19
C LEU A 5 28.78 -32.12 -2.02
N GLN A 6 29.42 -31.45 -2.98
CA GLN A 6 29.38 -30.00 -3.08
C GLN A 6 28.04 -29.64 -3.74
N GLY A 7 26.98 -29.48 -2.94
CA GLY A 7 25.75 -28.88 -3.44
C GLY A 7 26.11 -27.60 -4.19
N ALA A 8 25.68 -27.50 -5.45
CA ALA A 8 26.09 -26.44 -6.37
C ALA A 8 26.07 -25.10 -5.62
N GLN A 9 27.26 -24.57 -5.31
CA GLN A 9 27.35 -23.29 -4.64
C GLN A 9 26.76 -22.25 -5.59
N PRO A 10 25.82 -21.40 -5.12
CA PRO A 10 25.21 -20.41 -5.98
C PRO A 10 26.31 -19.52 -6.53
N THR A 11 26.29 -19.35 -7.84
CA THR A 11 27.23 -18.47 -8.56
C THR A 11 27.03 -17.03 -8.09
N GLY A 12 28.06 -16.18 -8.26
CA GLY A 12 27.94 -14.76 -7.91
C GLY A 12 26.77 -14.04 -8.59
N ALA A 13 26.36 -14.50 -9.78
CA ALA A 13 25.19 -13.98 -10.50
C ALA A 13 23.86 -14.34 -9.80
N GLU A 14 23.73 -15.57 -9.30
CA GLU A 14 22.52 -16.04 -8.60
C GLU A 14 22.34 -15.31 -7.26
N VAL A 15 23.44 -15.10 -6.53
CA VAL A 15 23.43 -14.32 -5.28
C VAL A 15 23.02 -12.86 -5.55
N ALA A 16 23.54 -12.25 -6.62
CA ALA A 16 23.19 -10.88 -6.99
C ALA A 16 21.72 -10.74 -7.42
N ALA A 17 21.17 -11.72 -8.13
CA ALA A 17 19.76 -11.74 -8.52
C ALA A 17 18.84 -11.87 -7.29
N ALA A 18 19.16 -12.76 -6.36
CA ALA A 18 18.41 -12.92 -5.12
C ALA A 18 18.41 -11.64 -4.27
N ALA A 19 19.56 -10.95 -4.16
CA ALA A 19 19.68 -9.70 -3.41
C ALA A 19 18.84 -8.56 -4.02
N LYS A 20 18.79 -8.44 -5.36
CA LYS A 20 17.95 -7.46 -6.05
C LYS A 20 16.46 -7.67 -5.75
N ASN A 21 16.01 -8.92 -5.79
CA ASN A 21 14.62 -9.27 -5.47
C ASN A 21 14.29 -8.96 -4.01
N ALA A 22 15.18 -9.27 -3.07
CA ALA A 22 15.00 -8.94 -1.67
C ALA A 22 14.85 -7.43 -1.43
N ASN A 23 15.70 -6.62 -2.07
CA ASN A 23 15.66 -5.17 -1.97
C ASN A 23 14.37 -4.58 -2.58
N ALA A 24 13.91 -5.13 -3.72
CA ALA A 24 12.66 -4.72 -4.36
C ALA A 24 11.45 -4.99 -3.45
N LEU A 25 11.38 -6.17 -2.83
CA LEU A 25 10.30 -6.53 -1.90
C LEU A 25 10.32 -5.67 -0.62
N LEU A 26 11.51 -5.35 -0.10
CA LEU A 26 11.65 -4.45 1.04
C LEU A 26 11.15 -3.05 0.71
N GLY A 27 11.55 -2.50 -0.45
CA GLY A 27 11.09 -1.20 -0.94
C GLY A 27 9.57 -1.16 -1.14
N ALA A 28 9.00 -2.22 -1.72
CA ALA A 28 7.56 -2.38 -1.90
C ALA A 28 6.80 -2.38 -0.57
N GLY A 29 7.30 -3.13 0.42
CA GLY A 29 6.69 -3.19 1.76
C GLY A 29 6.71 -1.86 2.49
N ILE A 30 7.84 -1.15 2.45
CA ILE A 30 7.96 0.19 3.06
C ILE A 30 7.05 1.20 2.36
N GLY A 31 7.08 1.24 1.03
CA GLY A 31 6.26 2.16 0.23
C GLY A 31 4.76 1.95 0.45
N LEU A 32 4.30 0.69 0.43
CA LEU A 32 2.91 0.34 0.70
C LEU A 32 2.51 0.69 2.14
N GLY A 33 3.36 0.38 3.12
CA GLY A 33 3.11 0.71 4.53
C GLY A 33 2.90 2.21 4.74
N LEU A 34 3.75 3.05 4.15
CA LEU A 34 3.61 4.50 4.20
C LEU A 34 2.34 5.00 3.51
N ALA A 35 1.98 4.43 2.35
CA ALA A 35 0.75 4.78 1.65
C ALA A 35 -0.50 4.45 2.49
N VAL A 36 -0.55 3.28 3.12
CA VAL A 36 -1.66 2.86 3.99
C VAL A 36 -1.79 3.77 5.22
N ILE A 37 -0.67 4.17 5.83
CA ILE A 37 -0.68 5.12 6.95
C ILE A 37 -1.27 6.47 6.51
N GLY A 38 -0.82 7.00 5.37
CA GLY A 38 -1.34 8.25 4.82
C GLY A 38 -2.84 8.18 4.50
N ALA A 39 -3.29 7.09 3.88
CA ALA A 39 -4.69 6.86 3.57
C ALA A 39 -5.56 6.77 4.84
N GLY A 40 -5.13 5.99 5.83
CA GLY A 40 -5.83 5.81 7.10
C GLY A 40 -6.00 7.14 7.86
N LEU A 41 -4.96 7.96 7.92
CA LEU A 41 -5.02 9.29 8.54
C LEU A 41 -5.96 10.24 7.78
N GLY A 42 -5.89 10.23 6.45
CA GLY A 42 -6.73 11.08 5.60
C GLY A 42 -8.21 10.73 5.72
N ILE A 43 -8.56 9.44 5.55
CA ILE A 43 -9.95 8.98 5.60
C ILE A 43 -10.54 9.10 7.01
N GLY A 44 -9.74 8.85 8.07
CA GLY A 44 -10.17 9.04 9.45
C GLY A 44 -10.53 10.49 9.76
N ARG A 45 -9.74 11.45 9.26
CA ARG A 45 -10.02 12.89 9.40
C ARG A 45 -11.29 13.30 8.64
N ILE A 46 -11.44 12.86 7.40
CA ILE A 46 -12.63 13.13 6.57
C ILE A 46 -13.89 12.59 7.26
N GLY A 47 -13.86 11.32 7.69
CA GLY A 47 -14.99 10.69 8.38
C GLY A 47 -15.35 11.41 9.67
N GLY A 48 -14.36 11.76 10.49
CA GLY A 48 -14.56 12.50 11.74
C GLY A 48 -15.22 13.86 11.51
N GLN A 49 -14.72 14.64 10.54
CA GLN A 49 -15.30 15.95 10.23
C GLN A 49 -16.71 15.83 9.63
N ALA A 50 -16.96 14.80 8.83
CA ALA A 50 -18.28 14.54 8.26
C ALA A 50 -19.33 14.21 9.33
N VAL A 51 -19.01 13.33 10.30
CA VAL A 51 -19.96 12.99 11.37
C VAL A 51 -20.25 14.18 12.28
N GLU A 52 -19.25 15.02 12.58
CA GLU A 52 -19.49 16.26 13.33
C GLU A 52 -20.35 17.26 12.54
N ALA A 53 -20.12 17.40 11.24
CA ALA A 53 -20.92 18.28 10.39
C ALA A 53 -22.38 17.80 10.32
N ILE A 54 -22.60 16.50 10.16
CA ILE A 54 -23.95 15.89 10.18
C ILE A 54 -24.63 16.09 11.52
N ALA A 55 -23.90 15.97 12.64
CA ALA A 55 -24.46 16.22 13.97
C ALA A 55 -24.91 17.68 14.16
N ARG A 56 -24.21 18.65 13.55
CA ARG A 56 -24.57 20.07 13.59
C ARG A 56 -25.70 20.44 12.63
N GLN A 57 -25.79 19.78 11.48
CA GLN A 57 -26.83 20.00 10.48
C GLN A 57 -27.35 18.68 9.90
N PRO A 58 -28.32 18.03 10.57
CA PRO A 58 -28.87 16.75 10.12
C PRO A 58 -29.56 16.82 8.75
N GLU A 59 -30.15 17.97 8.42
CA GLU A 59 -30.87 18.20 7.15
C GLU A 59 -29.92 18.15 5.94
N ALA A 60 -28.64 18.50 6.13
CA ALA A 60 -27.61 18.48 5.09
C ALA A 60 -26.87 17.12 4.99
N SER A 61 -27.35 16.09 5.69
CA SER A 61 -26.61 14.83 5.83
C SER A 61 -26.33 14.10 4.51
N GLY A 62 -27.26 14.19 3.54
CA GLY A 62 -27.08 13.62 2.20
C GLY A 62 -25.89 14.23 1.46
N ASP A 63 -25.82 15.56 1.41
CA ASP A 63 -24.75 16.30 0.72
C ASP A 63 -23.40 16.09 1.41
N ILE A 64 -23.36 16.11 2.74
CA ILE A 64 -22.13 15.87 3.51
C ILE A 64 -21.61 14.46 3.25
N ARG A 65 -22.48 13.43 3.26
CA ARG A 65 -22.09 12.06 2.93
C ARG A 65 -21.59 11.94 1.49
N GLY A 66 -22.22 12.63 0.55
CA GLY A 66 -21.77 12.68 -0.85
C GLY A 66 -20.35 13.22 -0.97
N ALA A 67 -20.06 14.37 -0.36
CA ALA A 67 -18.73 14.97 -0.34
C ALA A 67 -17.69 14.08 0.39
N MET A 68 -18.08 13.47 1.52
CA MET A 68 -17.26 12.53 2.28
C MET A 68 -16.86 11.32 1.43
N ILE A 69 -17.81 10.69 0.73
CA ILE A 69 -17.53 9.51 -0.09
C ILE A 69 -16.66 9.87 -1.30
N LEU A 70 -16.92 11.00 -1.96
CA LEU A 70 -16.09 11.47 -3.08
C LEU A 70 -14.63 11.66 -2.64
N THR A 71 -14.41 12.36 -1.53
CA THR A 71 -13.06 12.62 -1.01
C THR A 71 -12.38 11.35 -0.50
N ALA A 72 -13.11 10.47 0.18
CA ALA A 72 -12.62 9.14 0.58
C ALA A 72 -12.21 8.30 -0.64
N ALA A 73 -13.01 8.28 -1.71
CA ALA A 73 -12.71 7.53 -2.92
C ALA A 73 -11.44 8.03 -3.63
N LEU A 74 -11.17 9.33 -3.61
CA LEU A 74 -9.92 9.89 -4.16
C LEU A 74 -8.69 9.43 -3.36
N ILE A 75 -8.79 9.36 -2.03
CA ILE A 75 -7.71 8.83 -1.18
C ILE A 75 -7.50 7.34 -1.44
N GLU A 76 -8.58 6.57 -1.51
CA GLU A 76 -8.52 5.15 -1.82
C GLU A 76 -7.93 4.88 -3.21
N GLY A 77 -8.18 5.76 -4.20
CA GLY A 77 -7.54 5.67 -5.51
C GLY A 77 -6.01 5.70 -5.43
N VAL A 78 -5.44 6.54 -4.57
CA VAL A 78 -3.98 6.60 -4.35
C VAL A 78 -3.49 5.38 -3.58
N ALA A 79 -4.22 4.94 -2.56
CA ALA A 79 -3.88 3.74 -1.79
C ALA A 79 -3.87 2.47 -2.66
N LEU A 80 -4.87 2.33 -3.54
CA LEU A 80 -4.96 1.23 -4.50
C LEU A 80 -3.85 1.30 -5.54
N ALA A 81 -3.46 2.50 -6.00
CA ALA A 81 -2.30 2.63 -6.89
C ALA A 81 -1.02 2.11 -6.22
N ALA A 82 -0.78 2.45 -4.95
CA ALA A 82 0.35 1.94 -4.18
C ALA A 82 0.30 0.41 -4.01
N LEU A 83 -0.89 -0.16 -3.77
CA LEU A 83 -1.09 -1.61 -3.72
C LEU A 83 -0.74 -2.28 -5.05
N VAL A 84 -1.15 -1.71 -6.17
CA VAL A 84 -0.82 -2.23 -7.51
C VAL A 84 0.69 -2.24 -7.71
N PHE A 85 1.41 -1.16 -7.38
CA PHE A 85 2.87 -1.13 -7.49
C PHE A 85 3.55 -2.18 -6.60
N ALA A 86 3.06 -2.36 -5.37
CA ALA A 86 3.59 -3.38 -4.48
C ALA A 86 3.38 -4.81 -5.02
N LEU A 87 2.21 -5.08 -5.61
CA LEU A 87 1.92 -6.36 -6.27
C LEU A 87 2.78 -6.58 -7.51
N LEU A 88 3.04 -5.54 -8.31
CA LEU A 88 3.93 -5.63 -9.46
C LEU A 88 5.35 -6.05 -9.06
N PHE A 89 5.91 -5.50 -7.98
CA PHE A 89 7.22 -5.91 -7.46
C PHE A 89 7.24 -7.32 -6.85
N LYS A 90 6.07 -7.89 -6.53
CA LYS A 90 5.97 -9.24 -5.97
C LYS A 90 5.75 -10.30 -7.03
N LEU A 91 5.04 -9.97 -8.10
CA LEU A 91 4.61 -10.89 -9.16
C LEU A 91 5.63 -11.03 -10.28
N PHE A 92 6.48 -10.03 -10.50
CA PHE A 92 7.53 -10.00 -11.51
C PHE A 92 8.91 -9.86 -10.85
#